data_AF-A0A6N0HPH9-F1
#
_entry.id   AF-A0A6N0HPH9-F1
#
_cell.length_a   1.000
_cell.length_b   1.000
_cell.length_c   1.000
_cell.angle_alpha   90.00
_cell.angle_beta   90.00
_cell.angle_gamma   90.00
#
_symmetry.space_group_name_H-M   'P 1'
#
loop_
_entity.id
_entity.type
_entity.pdbx_description
1 polymer ?
#
loop_
_entity_poly.entity_id
_entity_poly.type
_entity_poly.pdbx_seq_one_letter_code
_entity_poly.pdbx_strand_id
1 'polypeptide(L)'
;MTDWITCWHEWKIGWHKNQPNSRLIEFIACLKLSTNACVFVPLCGKSVDIYCDDYFDFDTSILNHVSAVYDRASLIALPLALRAKYASHLYAIIPADCRMLLLTLNYPQSQMSGPPYAVNKAEVVLLFKGFECQQLQCFNDIKNEPKFQRVNVDFFEKATYCLRKK
;
A
#
# COMPACT_ATOMS: atom_id res chain seq x y z
N MET A 1 -9.44 10.96 12.52
CA MET A 1 -8.79 9.70 12.08
C MET A 1 -9.92 8.76 11.67
N THR A 2 -9.79 8.00 10.59
CA THR A 2 -10.86 7.07 10.15
C THR A 2 -11.03 5.95 11.17
N ASP A 3 -12.27 5.71 11.59
CA ASP A 3 -12.62 4.56 12.43
C ASP A 3 -12.84 3.33 11.53
N TRP A 4 -11.78 2.54 11.37
CA TRP A 4 -11.79 1.34 10.54
C TRP A 4 -12.69 0.24 11.12
N ILE A 5 -12.79 0.12 12.44
CA ILE A 5 -13.61 -0.89 13.12
C ILE A 5 -15.09 -0.64 12.76
N THR A 6 -15.55 0.60 12.88
CA THR A 6 -16.92 0.96 12.47
C THR A 6 -17.15 0.71 10.98
N CYS A 7 -16.20 1.04 10.09
CA CYS A 7 -16.38 0.75 8.66
C CYS A 7 -16.54 -0.76 8.37
N TRP A 8 -15.86 -1.64 9.11
CA TRP A 8 -16.04 -3.09 9.01
C TRP A 8 -17.42 -3.53 9.51
N HIS A 9 -17.84 -3.06 10.69
CA HIS A 9 -19.16 -3.40 11.24
C HIS A 9 -20.32 -2.94 10.34
N GLU A 10 -20.19 -1.78 9.70
CA GLU A 10 -21.21 -1.20 8.84
C GLU A 10 -21.10 -1.62 7.36
N TRP A 11 -20.25 -2.59 7.03
CA TRP A 11 -20.02 -3.06 5.66
C TRP A 11 -19.60 -1.95 4.67
N LYS A 12 -18.98 -0.87 5.16
CA LYS A 12 -18.46 0.24 4.36
C LYS A 12 -17.10 -0.10 3.75
N ILE A 13 -17.00 -1.24 3.07
CA ILE A 13 -15.74 -1.86 2.60
C ILE A 13 -15.43 -1.58 1.12
N GLY A 14 -15.65 -0.35 0.66
CA GLY A 14 -15.50 0.02 -0.77
C GLY A 14 -14.09 -0.15 -1.35
N TRP A 15 -13.09 -0.43 -0.52
CA TRP A 15 -11.73 -0.80 -0.94
C TRP A 15 -11.56 -2.30 -1.23
N HIS A 16 -12.47 -3.16 -0.79
CA HIS A 16 -12.41 -4.60 -1.02
C HIS A 16 -12.69 -4.94 -2.48
N LYS A 17 -12.00 -5.96 -3.00
CA LYS A 17 -12.21 -6.51 -4.34
C LYS A 17 -12.34 -8.02 -4.21
N ASN A 18 -13.30 -8.61 -4.91
CA ASN A 18 -13.51 -10.07 -4.96
C ASN A 18 -12.55 -10.79 -5.93
N GLN A 19 -11.70 -10.04 -6.62
CA GLN A 19 -10.67 -10.55 -7.51
C GLN A 19 -9.32 -9.99 -7.08
N PRO A 20 -8.20 -10.72 -7.33
CA PRO A 20 -6.87 -10.19 -7.11
C PRO A 20 -6.68 -8.87 -7.86
N ASN A 21 -5.85 -7.98 -7.31
CA ASN A 21 -5.53 -6.74 -7.97
C ASN A 21 -4.74 -7.02 -9.27
N SER A 22 -5.18 -6.49 -10.41
CA SER A 22 -4.52 -6.72 -11.70
C SER A 22 -3.04 -6.32 -11.70
N ARG A 23 -2.68 -5.27 -10.95
CA ARG A 23 -1.26 -4.83 -10.83
C ARG A 23 -0.42 -5.81 -10.03
N LEU A 24 -1.01 -6.54 -9.08
CA LEU A 24 -0.30 -7.64 -8.43
C LEU A 24 0.02 -8.72 -9.45
N ILE A 25 -0.98 -9.19 -10.20
CA ILE A 25 -0.80 -10.24 -11.23
C ILE A 25 0.27 -9.81 -12.25
N GLU A 26 0.19 -8.58 -12.73
CA GLU A 26 1.09 -8.04 -13.76
C GLU A 26 2.54 -7.90 -13.27
N PHE A 27 2.74 -7.46 -12.02
CA PHE A 27 4.06 -7.09 -11.52
C PHE A 27 4.63 -8.01 -10.44
N ILE A 28 3.96 -9.11 -10.08
CA ILE A 28 4.42 -10.03 -9.04
C ILE A 28 5.85 -10.56 -9.29
N ALA A 29 6.24 -10.71 -10.56
CA ALA A 29 7.58 -11.15 -10.94
C ALA A 29 8.69 -10.22 -10.41
N CYS A 30 8.40 -8.94 -10.16
CA CYS A 30 9.39 -8.01 -9.61
C CYS A 30 9.83 -8.38 -8.19
N LEU A 31 8.99 -9.11 -7.44
CA LEU A 31 9.25 -9.55 -6.07
C LEU A 31 10.26 -10.70 -5.97
N LYS A 32 10.58 -11.37 -7.08
CA LYS A 32 11.53 -12.51 -7.13
C LYS A 32 11.24 -13.59 -6.08
N LEU A 33 9.97 -13.95 -5.93
CA LEU A 33 9.54 -14.96 -4.97
C LEU A 33 9.97 -16.36 -5.38
N SER A 34 10.38 -17.16 -4.41
CA SER A 34 10.48 -18.62 -4.54
C SER A 34 9.13 -19.28 -4.28
N THR A 35 9.01 -20.55 -4.64
CA THR A 35 7.87 -21.38 -4.22
C THR A 35 7.74 -21.35 -2.69
N ASN A 36 6.51 -21.26 -2.18
CA ASN A 36 6.17 -21.16 -0.76
C ASN A 36 6.71 -19.91 -0.04
N ALA A 37 7.07 -18.86 -0.77
CA ALA A 37 7.46 -17.59 -0.17
C ALA A 37 6.32 -16.96 0.64
N CYS A 38 6.64 -16.42 1.81
CA CYS A 38 5.71 -15.66 2.63
C CYS A 38 5.69 -14.19 2.17
N VAL A 39 4.50 -13.64 1.91
CA VAL A 39 4.31 -12.24 1.53
C VAL A 39 3.55 -11.51 2.63
N PHE A 40 4.17 -10.48 3.18
CA PHE A 40 3.51 -9.62 4.16
C PHE A 40 2.59 -8.63 3.45
N VAL A 41 1.33 -8.56 3.89
CA VAL A 41 0.33 -7.61 3.39
C VAL A 41 -0.07 -6.69 4.55
N PRO A 42 0.56 -5.51 4.70
CA PRO A 42 0.26 -4.60 5.81
C PRO A 42 -1.20 -4.14 5.76
N LEU A 43 -1.83 -3.99 6.93
CA LEU A 43 -3.22 -3.54 7.06
C LEU A 43 -4.21 -4.39 6.22
N CYS A 44 -3.96 -5.69 6.09
CA CYS A 44 -4.86 -6.58 5.36
C CYS A 44 -6.22 -6.73 6.07
N GLY A 45 -7.27 -6.91 5.27
CA GLY A 45 -8.65 -6.99 5.79
C GLY A 45 -9.27 -8.38 5.82
N LYS A 46 -8.97 -9.21 4.83
CA LYS A 46 -9.59 -10.55 4.63
C LYS A 46 -8.57 -11.58 4.10
N SER A 47 -7.33 -11.53 4.59
CA SER A 47 -6.38 -12.61 4.34
C SER A 47 -6.83 -13.90 5.03
N VAL A 48 -6.34 -15.06 4.59
CA VAL A 48 -6.59 -16.33 5.28
C VAL A 48 -5.79 -16.37 6.59
N ASP A 49 -4.54 -15.90 6.53
CA ASP A 49 -3.66 -15.76 7.68
C ASP A 49 -3.61 -14.28 8.07
N ILE A 50 -4.23 -13.93 9.20
CA ILE A 50 -4.34 -12.55 9.71
C ILE A 50 -3.81 -12.48 11.14
N TYR A 51 -2.90 -11.53 11.37
CA TYR A 51 -2.62 -11.01 12.70
C TYR A 51 -3.58 -9.85 12.99
N CYS A 52 -4.40 -9.97 14.04
CA CYS A 52 -5.37 -8.95 14.45
C CYS A 52 -4.79 -8.14 15.61
N ASP A 53 -3.85 -7.25 15.30
CA ASP A 53 -3.17 -6.39 16.28
C ASP A 53 -2.80 -5.02 15.67
N ASP A 54 -2.21 -4.13 16.47
CA ASP A 54 -1.63 -2.89 15.96
C ASP A 54 -0.39 -3.19 15.12
N TYR A 55 -0.36 -2.64 13.90
CA TYR A 55 0.76 -2.75 12.98
C TYR A 55 2.09 -2.30 13.61
N PHE A 56 2.07 -1.31 14.51
CA PHE A 56 3.27 -0.77 15.14
C PHE A 56 3.82 -1.62 16.29
N ASP A 57 3.07 -2.62 16.75
CA ASP A 57 3.52 -3.59 17.76
C ASP A 57 4.23 -4.79 17.11
N PHE A 58 4.27 -4.84 15.77
CA PHE A 58 5.02 -5.88 15.07
C PHE A 58 6.52 -5.64 15.15
N ASP A 59 7.28 -6.73 15.17
CA ASP A 59 8.73 -6.69 15.18
C ASP A 59 9.35 -7.70 14.20
N THR A 60 10.68 -7.79 14.22
CA THR A 60 11.43 -8.71 13.36
C THR A 60 11.16 -10.17 13.67
N SER A 61 10.73 -10.54 14.87
CA SER A 61 10.41 -11.94 15.20
C SER A 61 9.20 -12.44 14.41
N ILE A 62 8.24 -11.55 14.14
CA ILE A 62 7.05 -11.84 13.34
C ILE A 62 7.38 -11.85 11.85
N LEU A 63 8.24 -10.95 11.36
CA LEU A 63 8.45 -10.75 9.92
C LEU A 63 9.78 -11.28 9.37
N ASN A 64 10.63 -11.91 10.18
CA ASN A 64 11.93 -12.45 9.74
C ASN A 64 11.85 -13.46 8.57
N HIS A 65 10.73 -14.17 8.44
CA HIS A 65 10.52 -15.21 7.44
C HIS A 65 9.85 -14.69 6.16
N VAL A 66 9.46 -13.42 6.13
CA VAL A 66 8.79 -12.79 4.99
C VAL A 66 9.79 -12.55 3.86
N SER A 67 9.42 -12.95 2.65
CA SER A 67 10.23 -12.78 1.45
C SER A 67 9.91 -11.49 0.68
N ALA A 68 8.69 -10.97 0.81
CA ALA A 68 8.27 -9.74 0.15
C ALA A 68 7.14 -9.01 0.88
N VAL A 69 6.92 -7.76 0.53
CA VAL A 69 5.79 -6.96 0.99
C VAL A 69 4.87 -6.62 -0.19
N TYR A 70 3.56 -6.72 0.01
CA TYR A 70 2.56 -6.19 -0.92
C TYR A 70 1.73 -5.11 -0.24
N ASP A 71 2.10 -3.85 -0.47
CA ASP A 71 1.41 -2.68 0.08
C ASP A 71 0.38 -2.17 -0.93
N ARG A 72 -0.87 -2.58 -0.73
CA ARG A 72 -2.01 -2.09 -1.48
C ARG A 72 -3.06 -1.62 -0.50
N ALA A 73 -3.45 -0.35 -0.65
CA ALA A 73 -4.41 0.30 0.23
C ALA A 73 -3.98 0.35 1.71
N SER A 74 -2.68 0.24 1.99
CA SER A 74 -2.12 0.35 3.34
C SER A 74 -1.52 1.74 3.54
N LEU A 75 -0.46 2.11 2.82
CA LEU A 75 0.14 3.45 2.92
C LEU A 75 -0.88 4.57 2.65
N ILE A 76 -1.67 4.42 1.58
CA ILE A 76 -2.70 5.39 1.19
C ILE A 76 -3.92 5.40 2.13
N ALA A 77 -4.04 4.47 3.08
CA ALA A 77 -5.05 4.53 4.13
C ALA A 77 -4.64 5.45 5.29
N LEU A 78 -3.36 5.83 5.37
CA LEU A 78 -2.80 6.57 6.50
C LEU A 78 -2.79 8.09 6.28
N PRO A 79 -3.14 8.89 7.31
CA PRO A 79 -2.97 10.34 7.29
C PRO A 79 -1.48 10.71 7.20
N LEU A 80 -1.18 11.90 6.67
CA LEU A 80 0.19 12.39 6.43
C LEU A 80 1.12 12.20 7.65
N ALA A 81 0.64 12.51 8.85
CA ALA A 81 1.41 12.43 10.09
C ALA A 81 1.89 11.00 10.44
N LEU A 82 1.22 9.95 9.96
CA LEU A 82 1.56 8.56 10.26
C LEU A 82 2.43 7.89 9.19
N ARG A 83 2.51 8.43 7.97
CA ARG A 83 3.19 7.77 6.85
C ARG A 83 4.70 7.63 7.08
N ALA A 84 5.35 8.64 7.66
CA ALA A 84 6.77 8.57 7.99
C ALA A 84 7.07 7.51 9.06
N LYS A 85 6.22 7.42 10.10
CA LYS A 85 6.31 6.37 11.13
C LYS A 85 6.10 4.99 10.49
N TYR A 86 5.09 4.84 9.64
CA TYR A 86 4.78 3.62 8.91
C TYR A 86 5.97 3.12 8.06
N ALA A 87 6.50 3.98 7.19
CA ALA A 87 7.60 3.58 6.30
C ALA A 87 8.90 3.25 7.07
N SER A 88 9.19 4.02 8.13
CA SER A 88 10.37 3.77 8.98
C SER A 88 10.23 2.48 9.78
N HIS A 89 9.04 2.22 10.32
CA HIS A 89 8.74 0.99 11.05
C HIS A 89 8.83 -0.24 10.11
N LEU A 90 8.21 -0.18 8.92
CA LEU A 90 8.33 -1.23 7.91
C LEU A 90 9.78 -1.54 7.58
N TYR A 91 10.60 -0.51 7.33
CA TYR A 91 12.03 -0.69 7.06
C TYR A 91 12.75 -1.40 8.21
N ALA A 92 12.41 -1.11 9.47
CA ALA A 92 13.06 -1.71 10.62
C ALA A 92 12.73 -3.21 10.79
N ILE A 93 11.49 -3.62 10.47
CA ILE A 93 10.99 -4.95 10.81
C ILE A 93 11.10 -5.99 9.69
N ILE A 94 11.20 -5.57 8.42
CA ILE A 94 11.33 -6.51 7.29
C ILE A 94 12.78 -6.98 7.09
N PRO A 95 13.01 -8.20 6.55
CA PRO A 95 14.37 -8.70 6.27
C PRO A 95 15.15 -7.84 5.27
N ALA A 96 16.48 -7.95 5.30
CA ALA A 96 17.34 -7.37 4.26
C ALA A 96 17.00 -7.96 2.88
N ASP A 97 17.31 -7.21 1.81
CA ASP A 97 17.00 -7.57 0.42
C ASP A 97 15.51 -7.80 0.09
N CYS A 98 14.61 -7.64 1.06
CA CYS A 98 13.18 -7.79 0.87
C CYS A 98 12.68 -6.79 -0.18
N ARG A 99 11.84 -7.30 -1.08
CA ARG A 99 11.22 -6.52 -2.15
C ARG A 99 9.78 -6.20 -1.80
N MET A 100 9.36 -5.00 -2.16
CA MET A 100 8.00 -4.52 -1.93
C MET A 100 7.36 -4.08 -3.24
N LEU A 101 6.13 -4.53 -3.47
CA LEU A 101 5.25 -4.00 -4.50
C LEU A 101 4.29 -3.02 -3.83
N LEU A 102 4.47 -1.72 -4.11
CA LEU A 102 3.71 -0.63 -3.52
C LEU A 102 2.77 -0.01 -4.55
N LEU A 103 1.49 0.10 -4.20
CA LEU A 103 0.47 0.77 -5.00
C LEU A 103 0.04 2.08 -4.32
N THR A 104 0.15 3.17 -5.05
CA THR A 104 -0.29 4.51 -4.60
C THR A 104 -1.29 5.13 -5.56
N LEU A 105 -2.00 6.14 -5.05
CA LEU A 105 -2.92 6.96 -5.82
C LEU A 105 -2.46 8.41 -5.70
N ASN A 106 -2.56 9.17 -6.78
CA ASN A 106 -2.24 10.60 -6.77
C ASN A 106 -3.38 11.39 -7.39
N TYR A 107 -3.78 12.48 -6.73
CA TYR A 107 -4.84 13.40 -7.13
C TYR A 107 -4.69 14.69 -6.29
N PRO A 108 -5.32 15.81 -6.66
CA PRO A 108 -5.29 17.02 -5.83
C PRO A 108 -5.93 16.79 -4.45
N GLN A 109 -5.10 16.63 -3.41
CA GLN A 109 -5.56 16.23 -2.07
C GLN A 109 -6.61 17.19 -1.47
N SER A 110 -6.61 18.46 -1.87
CA SER A 110 -7.60 19.48 -1.46
C SER A 110 -9.01 19.23 -2.02
N GLN A 111 -9.15 18.47 -3.11
CA GLN A 111 -10.44 18.21 -3.77
C GLN A 111 -11.20 17.02 -3.19
N MET A 112 -10.53 16.14 -2.44
CA MET A 112 -11.17 14.99 -1.81
C MET A 112 -10.45 14.61 -0.51
N SER A 113 -11.21 14.53 0.59
CA SER A 113 -10.71 13.95 1.84
C SER A 113 -10.46 12.45 1.69
N GLY A 114 -9.32 11.97 2.17
CA GLY A 114 -9.04 10.54 2.24
C GLY A 114 -9.84 9.83 3.35
N PRO A 115 -9.71 8.50 3.47
CA PRO A 115 -8.95 7.60 2.60
C PRO A 115 -9.71 7.21 1.29
N PRO A 116 -8.98 6.74 0.25
CA PRO A 116 -7.51 6.74 0.18
C PRO A 116 -6.99 8.18 0.07
N TYR A 117 -5.83 8.45 0.64
CA TYR A 117 -5.14 9.72 0.51
C TYR A 117 -4.21 9.72 -0.72
N ALA A 118 -3.94 10.91 -1.25
CA ALA A 118 -2.97 11.11 -2.31
C ALA A 118 -1.55 10.92 -1.75
N VAL A 119 -0.76 10.10 -2.46
CA VAL A 119 0.67 9.87 -2.23
C VAL A 119 1.34 9.93 -3.60
N ASN A 120 2.12 10.97 -3.85
CA ASN A 120 2.79 11.19 -5.12
C ASN A 120 4.20 10.58 -5.14
N LYS A 121 4.84 10.59 -6.31
CA LYS A 121 6.20 10.05 -6.49
C LYS A 121 7.24 10.68 -5.56
N ALA A 122 7.18 12.00 -5.34
CA ALA A 122 8.14 12.69 -4.48
C ALA A 122 8.03 12.23 -3.02
N GLU A 123 6.79 12.03 -2.55
CA GLU A 123 6.53 11.47 -1.22
C GLU A 123 7.01 10.02 -1.11
N VAL A 124 6.78 9.17 -2.11
CA VAL A 124 7.31 7.78 -2.12
C VAL A 124 8.83 7.78 -2.00
N VAL A 125 9.53 8.60 -2.78
CA VAL A 125 11.00 8.69 -2.74
C VAL A 125 11.49 9.18 -1.37
N LEU A 126 10.78 10.13 -0.74
CA LEU A 126 11.13 10.64 0.59
C LEU A 126 10.92 9.59 1.69
N LEU A 127 9.75 8.95 1.72
CA LEU A 127 9.37 7.95 2.72
C LEU A 127 10.26 6.70 2.66
N PHE A 128 10.60 6.27 1.44
CA PHE A 128 11.35 5.03 1.21
C PHE A 128 12.78 5.27 0.74
N LYS A 129 13.44 6.34 1.21
CA LYS A 129 14.85 6.65 0.87
C LYS A 129 15.85 5.53 1.18
N GLY A 130 15.53 4.65 2.13
CA GLY A 130 16.30 3.44 2.47
C GLY A 130 16.14 2.29 1.46
N PHE A 131 15.28 2.45 0.46
CA PHE A 131 15.03 1.46 -0.58
C PHE A 131 15.61 1.95 -1.93
N GLU A 132 15.98 1.00 -2.78
CA GLU A 132 16.04 1.25 -4.22
C GLU A 132 14.60 1.35 -4.75
N CYS A 133 14.24 2.45 -5.40
CA CYS A 133 12.88 2.72 -5.84
C CYS A 133 12.76 2.73 -7.35
N GLN A 134 12.02 1.77 -7.92
CA GLN A 134 11.68 1.71 -9.34
C GLN A 134 10.18 1.92 -9.53
N GLN A 135 9.79 2.97 -10.26
CA GLN A 135 8.41 3.13 -10.72
C GLN A 135 8.18 2.21 -11.92
N LEU A 136 7.30 1.23 -11.77
CA LEU A 136 6.97 0.27 -12.84
C LEU A 136 5.95 0.85 -13.81
N GLN A 137 4.97 1.58 -13.27
CA GLN A 137 3.93 2.21 -14.07
C GLN A 137 3.34 3.41 -13.35
N CYS A 138 2.93 4.43 -14.10
CA CYS A 138 2.04 5.50 -13.64
C CYS A 138 1.17 5.93 -14.83
N PHE A 139 -0.13 6.10 -14.61
CA PHE A 139 -1.06 6.52 -15.64
C PHE A 139 -2.28 7.19 -15.01
N ASN A 140 -2.86 8.14 -15.75
CA ASN A 140 -4.14 8.74 -15.38
C ASN A 140 -5.27 7.74 -15.65
N ASP A 141 -6.07 7.45 -14.63
CA ASP A 141 -7.11 6.44 -14.65
C ASP A 141 -8.48 6.96 -14.19
N ILE A 142 -8.71 8.28 -14.28
CA ILE A 142 -9.95 8.90 -13.81
C ILE A 142 -11.19 8.27 -14.48
N LYS A 143 -11.07 7.83 -15.74
CA LYS A 143 -12.16 7.21 -16.53
C LYS A 143 -12.69 5.91 -15.93
N ASN A 144 -11.85 5.16 -15.20
CA ASN A 144 -12.22 3.88 -14.60
C ASN A 144 -12.51 3.97 -13.09
N GLU A 145 -12.65 5.18 -12.57
CA GLU A 145 -12.70 5.44 -11.12
C GLU A 145 -13.89 6.35 -10.75
N PRO A 146 -15.11 5.77 -10.66
CA PRO A 146 -16.36 6.53 -10.45
C PRO A 146 -16.40 7.34 -9.15
N LYS A 147 -15.62 6.96 -8.13
CA LYS A 147 -15.49 7.74 -6.89
C LYS A 147 -14.89 9.12 -7.20
N PHE A 148 -13.84 9.15 -8.00
CA PHE A 148 -13.06 10.36 -8.30
C PHE A 148 -13.73 11.23 -9.36
N GLN A 149 -14.44 10.60 -10.30
CA GLN A 149 -15.30 11.33 -11.26
C GLN A 149 -16.42 12.11 -10.56
N ARG A 150 -17.09 11.49 -9.58
CA ARG A 150 -18.20 12.13 -8.85
C ARG A 150 -17.77 13.37 -8.06
N VAL A 151 -16.52 13.41 -7.63
CA VAL A 151 -15.93 14.54 -6.90
C VAL A 151 -15.27 15.54 -7.86
N ASN A 152 -15.25 15.24 -9.17
CA ASN A 152 -14.68 16.06 -10.23
C ASN A 152 -13.22 16.48 -9.95
N VAL A 153 -12.39 15.50 -9.57
CA VAL A 153 -10.96 15.78 -9.37
C VAL A 153 -10.27 16.08 -10.71
N ASP A 154 -9.31 17.01 -10.73
CA ASP A 154 -8.67 17.46 -11.97
C ASP A 154 -7.91 16.33 -12.67
N PHE A 155 -7.28 15.47 -11.87
CA PHE A 155 -6.62 14.27 -12.34
C PHE A 155 -6.68 13.17 -11.28
N PHE A 156 -6.51 11.94 -11.74
CA PHE A 156 -6.38 10.80 -10.87
C PHE A 156 -5.39 9.82 -11.48
N GLU A 157 -4.28 9.56 -10.80
CA GLU A 157 -3.24 8.65 -11.24
C GLU A 157 -3.13 7.44 -10.32
N LYS A 158 -2.87 6.29 -10.93
CA LYS A 158 -2.44 5.08 -10.21
C LYS A 158 -0.97 4.86 -10.51
N ALA A 159 -0.16 4.69 -9.47
CA ALA A 159 1.25 4.38 -9.62
C ALA A 159 1.62 3.09 -8.89
N THR A 160 2.45 2.28 -9.54
CA THR A 160 2.98 1.02 -9.03
C THR A 160 4.49 1.11 -8.95
N TYR A 161 5.05 0.74 -7.79
CA TYR A 161 6.48 0.78 -7.52
C TYR A 161 6.98 -0.61 -7.10
N CYS A 162 8.17 -0.98 -7.56
CA CYS A 162 8.98 -2.03 -6.97
C CYS A 162 10.06 -1.36 -6.13
N LEU A 163 10.03 -1.59 -4.82
CA LEU A 163 11.04 -1.12 -3.89
C LEU A 163 11.89 -2.30 -3.43
N ARG A 164 13.20 -2.14 -3.32
CA ARG A 164 14.10 -3.15 -2.73
C ARG A 164 14.81 -2.55 -1.52
N LYS A 165 14.69 -3.19 -0.37
CA LYS A 165 15.42 -2.77 0.84
C LYS A 165 16.92 -2.90 0.59
N LYS A 166 17.66 -1.80 0.83
CA LYS A 166 19.13 -1.78 0.82
C LYS A 166 19.68 -2.43 2.08
#